data_AF-A0AAN6FG15-F1
#
_entry.id   AF-A0AAN6FG15-F1
#
_cell.length_a   1.000
_cell.length_b   1.000
_cell.length_c   1.000
_cell.angle_alpha   90.00
_cell.angle_beta   90.00
_cell.angle_gamma   90.00
#
_symmetry.space_group_name_H-M   'P 1'
#
loop_
_entity.id
_entity.type
_entity.pdbx_description
1 polymer ?
#
loop_
_entity_poly.entity_id
_entity_poly.type
_entity_poly.pdbx_seq_one_letter_code
_entity_poly.pdbx_strand_id
1 'polypeptide(L)'
;MLVDPIQAMASVSLPFPTSLPTVTPSALPSAVPTTPEYQDATDVGNKTLWIVFTIMLIASGIFTAMSWSVPISKRLYHIVTTLIVIFASMSYFAMASGHGISYHHVVVRETNKHMPDTTTDLYRQVYWARYVDWTLTTPLLLLDLCLLAGLSGGVIIMTMIADIIMIVTGLFAAFGAEDTPQKWGWYAIACFAYLVVVWHLVIHGRAMAMGKGGKVGNFFAAIGGFTLIIWTVYPIIWGIADGSRNMNVDQEIISYAILDVLAKPIFGAWLLFTHMSMPETNVELGGFWSEGLKGEGNIRVGDDDEGA
;
A
#
# COMPACT_ATOMS: atom_id res chain seq x y z
N MET A 1 22.64 89.04 60.10
CA MET A 1 22.65 87.62 60.51
C MET A 1 21.93 86.86 59.40
N LEU A 2 22.57 86.56 58.26
CA LEU A 2 23.43 85.39 58.03
C LEU A 2 22.88 84.14 58.71
N VAL A 3 21.81 83.60 58.11
CA VAL A 3 21.27 82.28 58.41
C VAL A 3 22.20 81.26 57.75
N ASP A 4 22.66 80.32 58.56
CA ASP A 4 23.62 79.27 58.24
C ASP A 4 23.11 78.36 57.11
N PRO A 5 23.85 78.22 55.98
CA PRO A 5 23.43 77.37 54.86
C PRO A 5 23.35 75.87 55.21
N ILE A 6 23.84 75.46 56.38
CA ILE A 6 23.81 74.05 56.83
C ILE A 6 22.43 73.65 57.39
N GLN A 7 21.60 74.61 57.85
CA GLN A 7 20.25 74.31 58.36
C GLN A 7 19.18 74.18 57.26
N ALA A 8 19.46 74.62 56.03
CA ALA A 8 18.53 74.49 54.89
C ALA A 8 18.58 73.11 54.21
N MET A 9 19.49 72.22 54.62
CA MET A 9 19.63 70.87 54.06
C MET A 9 19.00 69.75 54.91
N ALA A 10 18.37 70.09 56.04
CA ALA A 10 17.85 69.09 56.99
C ALA A 10 16.36 68.73 56.79
N SER A 11 15.69 69.24 55.75
CA SER A 11 14.24 69.00 55.52
C SER A 11 13.88 68.42 54.15
N VAL A 12 14.85 67.94 53.37
CA VAL A 12 14.56 67.19 52.14
C VAL A 12 14.46 65.70 52.49
N SER A 13 13.28 65.27 52.93
CA SER A 13 12.94 63.85 52.98
C SER A 13 12.85 63.33 51.54
N LEU A 14 13.91 62.65 51.08
CA LEU A 14 13.87 61.87 49.85
C LEU A 14 12.71 60.86 49.96
N PRO A 15 11.78 60.80 48.99
CA PRO A 15 10.81 59.73 48.97
C PRO A 15 11.59 58.42 48.81
N PHE A 16 11.52 57.56 49.82
CA PHE A 16 11.99 56.18 49.71
C PHE A 16 11.37 55.57 48.45
N PRO A 17 12.13 54.88 47.59
CA PRO A 17 11.51 54.13 46.50
C PRO A 17 10.56 53.12 47.14
N THR A 18 9.24 53.37 46.99
CA THR A 18 8.21 52.37 47.24
C THR A 18 8.63 51.13 46.48
N SER A 19 8.71 50.00 47.20
CA SER A 19 9.05 48.69 46.67
C SER A 19 8.52 48.54 45.25
N LEU A 20 9.42 48.37 44.28
CA LEU A 20 9.07 47.92 42.95
C LEU A 20 8.10 46.74 43.12
N PRO A 21 6.96 46.69 42.41
CA PRO A 21 6.16 45.48 42.41
C PRO A 21 7.13 44.35 42.02
N THR A 22 7.30 43.39 42.91
CA THR A 22 7.95 42.14 42.56
C THR A 22 7.09 41.57 41.45
N VAL A 23 7.49 41.81 40.20
CA VAL A 23 7.07 40.99 39.09
C VAL A 23 7.69 39.64 39.42
N THR A 24 7.00 38.83 40.22
CA THR A 24 7.15 37.40 40.10
C THR A 24 7.00 37.16 38.62
N PRO A 25 8.04 36.70 37.90
CA PRO A 25 7.77 36.15 36.59
C PRO A 25 6.70 35.12 36.88
N SER A 26 5.49 35.33 36.34
CA SER A 26 4.56 34.23 36.17
C SER A 26 5.42 33.23 35.43
N ALA A 27 5.86 32.18 36.12
CA ALA A 27 6.50 31.08 35.46
C ALA A 27 5.42 30.61 34.49
N LEU A 28 5.51 31.07 33.23
CA LEU A 28 4.89 30.35 32.14
C LEU A 28 5.33 28.92 32.42
N PRO A 29 4.38 27.99 32.64
CA PRO A 29 4.77 26.61 32.88
C PRO A 29 5.73 26.27 31.75
N SER A 30 6.99 26.04 32.12
CA SER A 30 8.02 25.63 31.16
C SER A 30 7.41 24.40 30.53
N ALA A 31 7.07 24.47 29.24
CA ALA A 31 6.52 23.34 28.51
C ALA A 31 7.54 22.23 28.71
N VAL A 32 7.19 21.27 29.58
CA VAL A 32 8.04 20.11 29.84
C VAL A 32 8.28 19.51 28.48
N PRO A 33 9.54 19.30 28.05
CA PRO A 33 9.81 18.66 26.76
C PRO A 33 9.04 17.34 26.73
N THR A 34 8.00 17.28 25.90
CA THR A 34 7.16 16.11 25.75
C THR A 34 8.04 15.02 25.15
N THR A 35 8.21 13.91 25.84
CA THR A 35 8.93 12.77 25.28
C THR A 35 8.22 12.30 24.02
N PRO A 36 8.94 12.01 22.92
CA PRO A 36 8.32 11.56 21.69
C PRO A 36 7.53 10.26 21.93
N GLU A 37 6.31 10.21 21.42
CA GLU A 37 5.45 9.04 21.47
C GLU A 37 5.70 8.15 20.25
N TYR A 38 5.83 6.85 20.47
CA TYR A 38 6.01 5.86 19.41
C TYR A 38 4.76 5.00 19.29
N GLN A 39 4.19 4.97 18.09
CA GLN A 39 3.09 4.08 17.73
C GLN A 39 3.64 2.89 16.97
N ASP A 40 3.83 1.80 17.70
CA ASP A 40 4.39 0.55 17.21
C ASP A 40 3.33 -0.55 17.15
N ALA A 41 3.57 -1.54 16.29
CA ALA A 41 2.84 -2.80 16.35
C ALA A 41 3.15 -3.54 17.66
N THR A 42 2.13 -4.14 18.25
CA THR A 42 2.30 -5.03 19.39
C THR A 42 2.54 -6.47 18.93
N ASP A 43 2.64 -7.40 19.88
CA ASP A 43 2.67 -8.84 19.61
C ASP A 43 1.52 -9.30 18.72
N VAL A 44 0.36 -8.63 18.77
CA VAL A 44 -0.81 -9.01 17.96
C VAL A 44 -0.55 -8.72 16.47
N GLY A 45 -0.08 -7.51 16.14
CA GLY A 45 0.30 -7.14 14.78
C GLY A 45 1.43 -8.02 14.26
N ASN A 46 2.49 -8.22 15.07
CA ASN A 46 3.63 -9.06 14.69
C ASN A 46 3.23 -10.53 14.43
N LYS A 47 2.39 -11.14 15.27
CA LYS A 47 1.87 -12.50 15.04
C LYS A 47 1.04 -12.56 13.77
N THR A 48 0.24 -11.54 13.50
CA THR A 48 -0.58 -11.46 12.28
C THR A 48 0.29 -11.48 11.03
N LEU A 49 1.40 -10.72 11.01
CA LEU A 49 2.33 -10.70 9.89
C LEU A 49 2.94 -12.10 9.63
N TRP A 50 3.36 -12.81 10.68
CA TRP A 50 3.89 -14.18 10.56
C TRP A 50 2.86 -15.20 10.08
N ILE A 51 1.62 -15.08 10.54
CA ILE A 51 0.51 -15.94 10.09
C ILE A 51 0.29 -15.76 8.59
N VAL A 52 0.18 -14.51 8.11
CA VAL A 52 -0.05 -14.23 6.70
C VAL A 52 1.14 -14.62 5.84
N PHE A 53 2.38 -14.40 6.30
CA PHE A 53 3.57 -14.93 5.65
C PHE A 53 3.44 -16.44 5.38
N THR A 54 3.04 -17.20 6.40
CA THR A 54 2.87 -18.65 6.29
C THR A 54 1.78 -19.03 5.29
N ILE A 55 0.64 -18.32 5.30
CA ILE A 55 -0.46 -18.53 4.33
C ILE A 55 0.04 -18.29 2.90
N MET A 56 0.72 -17.16 2.65
CA MET A 56 1.24 -16.82 1.32
C MET A 56 2.28 -17.82 0.84
N LEU A 57 3.17 -18.27 1.74
CA LEU A 57 4.19 -19.27 1.44
C LEU A 57 3.56 -20.62 1.06
N ILE A 58 2.58 -21.10 1.82
CA ILE A 58 1.84 -22.32 1.51
C ILE A 58 1.11 -22.19 0.17
N ALA A 59 0.42 -21.07 -0.06
CA ALA A 59 -0.27 -20.82 -1.32
C ALA A 59 0.71 -20.84 -2.51
N SER A 60 1.90 -20.26 -2.37
CA SER A 60 2.93 -20.30 -3.41
C SER A 60 3.37 -21.73 -3.75
N GLY A 61 3.54 -22.59 -2.74
CA GLY A 61 3.86 -24.01 -2.93
C GLY A 61 2.73 -24.76 -3.66
N ILE A 62 1.48 -24.51 -3.27
CA ILE A 62 0.30 -25.12 -3.91
C ILE A 62 0.18 -24.69 -5.37
N PHE A 63 0.25 -23.38 -5.68
CA PHE A 63 0.13 -22.89 -7.05
C PHE A 63 1.28 -23.32 -7.94
N THR A 64 2.50 -23.39 -7.38
CA THR A 64 3.66 -23.98 -8.08
C THR A 64 3.41 -25.44 -8.43
N ALA A 65 2.93 -26.25 -7.48
CA ALA A 65 2.63 -27.66 -7.73
C ALA A 65 1.52 -27.85 -8.77
N MET A 66 0.46 -27.02 -8.71
CA MET A 66 -0.59 -27.00 -9.73
C MET A 66 -0.02 -26.71 -11.12
N SER A 67 0.91 -25.76 -11.24
CA SER A 67 1.52 -25.38 -12.52
C SER A 67 2.21 -26.56 -13.23
N TRP A 68 2.76 -27.52 -12.48
CA TRP A 68 3.48 -28.67 -13.05
C TRP A 68 2.58 -29.61 -13.86
N SER A 69 1.28 -29.63 -13.58
CA SER A 69 0.31 -30.44 -14.32
C SER A 69 -0.16 -29.81 -15.64
N VAL A 70 0.22 -28.56 -15.93
CA VAL A 70 -0.22 -27.81 -17.12
C VAL A 70 0.89 -27.79 -18.18
N PRO A 71 0.63 -27.81 -19.50
CA PRO A 71 1.67 -27.62 -20.52
C PRO A 71 2.26 -26.20 -20.49
N ILE A 72 3.55 -26.02 -20.81
CA ILE A 72 4.26 -24.73 -20.72
C ILE A 72 3.54 -23.60 -21.46
N SER A 73 3.02 -23.87 -22.66
CA SER A 73 2.28 -22.89 -23.48
C SER A 73 0.98 -22.36 -22.85
N LYS A 74 0.46 -23.02 -21.80
CA LYS A 74 -0.79 -22.68 -21.10
C LYS A 74 -0.58 -22.30 -19.62
N ARG A 75 0.68 -22.25 -19.16
CA ARG A 75 1.02 -21.98 -17.75
C ARG A 75 0.94 -20.51 -17.35
N LEU A 76 0.64 -19.57 -18.25
CA LEU A 76 0.76 -18.14 -17.98
C LEU A 76 0.03 -17.69 -16.70
N TYR A 77 -1.26 -18.02 -16.54
CA TYR A 77 -2.01 -17.70 -15.32
C TYR A 77 -1.36 -18.33 -14.07
N HIS A 78 -0.92 -19.58 -14.15
CA HIS A 78 -0.26 -20.24 -13.02
C HIS A 78 1.03 -19.52 -12.62
N ILE A 79 1.83 -19.08 -13.59
CA ILE A 79 3.07 -18.34 -13.34
C ILE A 79 2.76 -17.00 -12.70
N VAL A 80 1.87 -16.21 -13.30
CA VAL A 80 1.51 -14.86 -12.83
C VAL A 80 0.90 -14.93 -11.43
N THR A 81 -0.10 -15.79 -11.21
CA THR A 81 -0.74 -15.98 -9.91
C THR A 81 0.23 -16.52 -8.85
N THR A 82 1.19 -17.37 -9.21
CA THR A 82 2.21 -17.85 -8.26
C THR A 82 3.16 -16.72 -7.87
N LEU A 83 3.59 -15.89 -8.82
CA LEU A 83 4.46 -14.74 -8.53
C LEU A 83 3.79 -13.75 -7.57
N ILE A 84 2.47 -13.55 -7.67
CA ILE A 84 1.70 -12.71 -6.74
C ILE A 84 1.92 -13.15 -5.29
N VAL A 85 1.72 -14.43 -5.00
CA VAL A 85 1.86 -14.95 -3.62
C VAL A 85 3.32 -15.12 -3.18
N ILE A 86 4.27 -15.28 -4.11
CA ILE A 86 5.71 -15.25 -3.80
C ILE A 86 6.11 -13.84 -3.33
N PHE A 87 5.80 -12.79 -4.09
CA PHE A 87 6.12 -11.41 -3.69
C PHE A 87 5.44 -11.03 -2.38
N ALA A 88 4.18 -11.41 -2.20
CA ALA A 88 3.49 -11.21 -0.94
C ALA A 88 4.17 -11.93 0.22
N SER A 89 4.59 -13.20 0.04
CA SER A 89 5.32 -13.92 1.09
C SER A 89 6.62 -13.20 1.48
N MET A 90 7.39 -12.71 0.50
CA MET A 90 8.62 -11.96 0.76
C MET A 90 8.36 -10.66 1.51
N SER A 91 7.29 -9.93 1.14
CA SER A 91 6.92 -8.69 1.82
C SER A 91 6.44 -8.93 3.25
N TYR A 92 5.57 -9.91 3.49
CA TYR A 92 5.14 -10.26 4.85
C TYR A 92 6.30 -10.74 5.72
N PHE A 93 7.26 -11.47 5.16
CA PHE A 93 8.51 -11.82 5.85
C PHE A 93 9.34 -10.58 6.20
N ALA A 94 9.51 -9.63 5.26
CA ALA A 94 10.24 -8.39 5.49
C ALA A 94 9.57 -7.51 6.57
N MET A 95 8.24 -7.41 6.55
CA MET A 95 7.47 -6.69 7.57
C MET A 95 7.56 -7.38 8.94
N ALA A 96 7.40 -8.70 9.00
CA ALA A 96 7.46 -9.46 10.25
C ALA A 96 8.86 -9.49 10.89
N SER A 97 9.92 -9.38 10.07
CA SER A 97 11.32 -9.30 10.51
C SER A 97 11.78 -7.86 10.81
N GLY A 98 10.93 -6.86 10.57
CA GLY A 98 11.24 -5.45 10.83
C GLY A 98 12.01 -4.71 9.73
N HIS A 99 12.43 -5.40 8.65
CA HIS A 99 13.14 -4.78 7.53
C HIS A 99 12.24 -3.90 6.64
N GLY A 100 10.93 -4.16 6.64
CA GLY A 100 9.94 -3.48 5.82
C GLY A 100 9.21 -2.32 6.49
N ILE A 101 9.78 -1.76 7.56
CA ILE A 101 9.16 -0.75 8.43
C ILE A 101 10.01 0.54 8.42
N SER A 102 9.36 1.69 8.50
CA SER A 102 9.99 2.98 8.76
C SER A 102 9.11 3.81 9.70
N TYR A 103 9.67 4.83 10.34
CA TYR A 103 8.90 5.75 11.18
C TYR A 103 8.56 7.02 10.41
N HIS A 104 7.29 7.39 10.41
CA HIS A 104 6.83 8.68 9.94
C HIS A 104 6.63 9.62 11.14
N HIS A 105 7.37 10.73 11.14
CA HIS A 105 7.36 11.74 12.21
C HIS A 105 6.27 12.77 11.98
N VAL A 106 5.48 13.04 13.01
CA VAL A 106 4.41 14.01 12.98
C VAL A 106 4.33 14.78 14.28
N VAL A 107 3.98 16.06 14.18
CA VAL A 107 3.66 16.90 15.33
C VAL A 107 2.14 16.99 15.49
N VAL A 108 1.60 16.42 16.57
CA VAL A 108 0.18 16.55 16.91
C VAL A 108 0.01 17.73 17.87
N ARG A 109 -0.88 18.66 17.53
CA ARG A 109 -1.24 19.80 18.38
C ARG A 109 -2.56 19.52 19.08
N GLU A 110 -2.51 19.38 20.41
CA GLU A 110 -3.69 19.28 21.25
C GLU A 110 -4.13 20.66 21.71
N THR A 111 -5.24 21.15 21.16
CA THR A 111 -5.84 22.42 21.56
C THR A 111 -6.69 22.22 22.80
N ASN A 112 -6.30 22.82 23.92
CA ASN A 112 -7.01 22.68 25.19
C ASN A 112 -7.79 23.97 25.51
N LYS A 113 -9.09 23.85 25.84
CA LYS A 113 -9.95 25.02 26.12
C LYS A 113 -9.52 25.79 27.38
N HIS A 114 -8.87 25.12 28.33
CA HIS A 114 -8.51 25.68 29.65
C HIS A 114 -7.02 25.51 30.00
N MET A 115 -6.19 25.00 29.07
CA MET A 115 -4.74 24.87 29.24
C MET A 115 -4.03 25.32 27.95
N PRO A 116 -2.75 25.72 28.01
CA PRO A 116 -1.98 26.02 26.81
C PRO A 116 -1.96 24.83 25.85
N ASP A 117 -1.95 25.11 24.56
CA ASP A 117 -1.84 24.08 23.53
C ASP A 117 -0.55 23.28 23.75
N THR A 118 -0.66 21.95 23.68
CA THR A 118 0.48 21.05 23.83
C THR A 118 0.82 20.46 22.47
N THR A 119 2.10 20.41 22.15
CA THR A 119 2.61 19.75 20.94
C THR A 119 3.33 18.48 21.34
N THR A 120 2.95 17.37 20.72
CA THR A 120 3.58 16.06 20.95
C THR A 120 4.16 15.56 19.64
N ASP A 121 5.45 15.23 19.66
CA ASP A 121 6.13 14.54 18.57
C ASP A 121 5.72 13.05 18.58
N LEU A 122 5.12 12.59 17.48
CA LEU A 122 4.64 11.23 17.30
C LEU A 122 5.41 10.56 16.15
N TYR A 123 5.95 9.38 16.41
CA TYR A 123 6.57 8.52 15.40
C TYR A 123 5.68 7.29 15.20
N ARG A 124 5.03 7.19 14.04
CA ARG A 124 4.18 6.04 13.70
C ARG A 124 4.92 5.09 12.75
N GLN A 125 4.84 3.79 13.01
CA GLN A 125 5.32 2.78 12.09
C GLN A 125 4.51 2.77 10.79
N VAL A 126 5.22 2.91 9.68
CA VAL A 126 4.69 2.78 8.32
C VAL A 126 5.33 1.54 7.67
N TYR A 127 4.49 0.61 7.27
CA TYR A 127 4.88 -0.65 6.64
C TYR A 127 5.13 -0.46 5.14
N TRP A 128 6.20 0.25 4.78
CA TRP A 128 6.49 0.62 3.39
C TRP A 128 6.68 -0.59 2.45
N ALA A 129 7.13 -1.74 2.97
CA ALA A 129 7.26 -2.97 2.17
C ALA A 129 5.92 -3.45 1.59
N ARG A 130 4.80 -3.06 2.19
CA ARG A 130 3.44 -3.28 1.67
C ARG A 130 3.22 -2.60 0.32
N TYR A 131 3.70 -1.36 0.17
CA TYR A 131 3.56 -0.63 -1.08
C TYR A 131 4.48 -1.19 -2.17
N VAL A 132 5.65 -1.72 -1.79
CA VAL A 132 6.51 -2.44 -2.73
C VAL A 132 5.86 -3.74 -3.20
N ASP A 133 5.26 -4.52 -2.29
CA ASP A 133 4.45 -5.68 -2.63
C ASP A 133 3.34 -5.32 -3.60
N TRP A 134 2.52 -4.32 -3.27
CA TRP A 134 1.41 -3.93 -4.12
C TRP A 134 1.88 -3.47 -5.49
N THR A 135 2.94 -2.67 -5.57
CA THR A 135 3.51 -2.21 -6.86
C THR A 135 3.90 -3.38 -7.78
N LEU A 136 4.22 -4.56 -7.23
CA LEU A 136 4.52 -5.77 -8.00
C LEU A 136 3.29 -6.65 -8.22
N THR A 137 2.47 -6.83 -7.19
CA THR A 137 1.39 -7.82 -7.19
C THR A 137 0.09 -7.33 -7.80
N THR A 138 -0.27 -6.06 -7.63
CA THR A 138 -1.51 -5.51 -8.21
C THR A 138 -1.43 -5.42 -9.74
N PRO A 139 -0.31 -5.07 -10.39
CA PRO A 139 -0.22 -5.14 -11.85
C PRO A 139 -0.28 -6.58 -12.38
N LEU A 140 0.29 -7.56 -11.65
CA LEU A 140 0.19 -8.97 -12.01
C LEU A 140 -1.24 -9.50 -11.88
N LEU A 141 -1.97 -9.09 -10.83
CA LEU A 141 -3.39 -9.41 -10.66
C LEU A 141 -4.23 -8.82 -11.80
N LEU A 142 -3.93 -7.58 -12.19
CA LEU A 142 -4.59 -6.92 -13.33
C LEU A 142 -4.22 -7.58 -14.65
N LEU A 143 -2.99 -8.07 -14.81
CA LEU A 143 -2.60 -8.85 -15.97
C LEU A 143 -3.49 -10.11 -16.08
N ASP A 144 -3.67 -10.86 -14.99
CA ASP A 144 -4.57 -12.03 -14.96
C ASP A 144 -6.01 -11.64 -15.38
N LEU A 145 -6.59 -10.58 -14.82
CA LEU A 145 -7.94 -10.12 -15.17
C LEU A 145 -8.04 -9.64 -16.63
N CYS A 146 -7.06 -8.88 -17.10
CA CYS A 146 -7.08 -8.35 -18.46
C CYS A 146 -6.91 -9.46 -19.50
N LEU A 147 -6.06 -10.46 -19.24
CA LEU A 147 -5.91 -11.66 -20.07
C LEU A 147 -7.20 -12.48 -20.10
N LEU A 148 -7.86 -12.63 -18.94
CA LEU A 148 -9.14 -13.32 -18.81
C LEU A 148 -10.20 -12.64 -19.70
N ALA A 149 -10.32 -11.31 -19.61
CA ALA A 149 -11.19 -10.53 -20.49
C ALA A 149 -10.77 -10.55 -21.97
N GLY A 150 -9.49 -10.77 -22.27
CA GLY A 150 -8.94 -10.68 -23.62
C GLY A 150 -8.74 -9.23 -24.08
N LEU A 151 -8.30 -8.36 -23.18
CA LEU A 151 -7.95 -6.98 -23.51
C LEU A 151 -6.69 -6.93 -24.38
N SER A 152 -6.57 -5.88 -25.18
CA SER A 152 -5.39 -5.66 -26.02
C SER A 152 -4.17 -5.30 -25.16
N GLY A 153 -2.96 -5.60 -25.65
CA GLY A 153 -1.71 -5.32 -24.94
C GLY A 153 -1.54 -3.85 -24.53
N GLY A 154 -2.00 -2.91 -25.37
CA GLY A 154 -1.99 -1.49 -25.03
C GLY A 154 -2.88 -1.16 -23.82
N VAL A 155 -4.10 -1.72 -23.76
CA VAL A 155 -5.00 -1.54 -22.61
C VAL A 155 -4.44 -2.21 -21.36
N ILE A 156 -3.84 -3.41 -21.50
CA ILE A 156 -3.15 -4.11 -20.40
C ILE A 156 -2.06 -3.20 -19.79
N ILE A 157 -1.16 -2.68 -20.63
CA ILE A 157 -0.07 -1.81 -20.18
C ILE A 157 -0.63 -0.54 -19.51
N MET A 158 -1.60 0.13 -20.12
CA MET A 158 -2.21 1.33 -19.54
C MET A 158 -2.87 1.05 -18.18
N THR A 159 -3.53 -0.10 -18.04
CA THR A 159 -4.15 -0.53 -16.79
C THR A 159 -3.11 -0.80 -15.70
N MET A 160 -2.02 -1.49 -16.04
CA MET A 160 -0.89 -1.77 -15.12
C MET A 160 -0.14 -0.49 -14.72
N ILE A 161 0.08 0.44 -15.63
CA ILE A 161 0.75 1.72 -15.32
C ILE A 161 -0.15 2.60 -14.44
N ALA A 162 -1.46 2.67 -14.71
CA ALA A 162 -2.40 3.38 -13.84
C ALA A 162 -2.38 2.79 -12.42
N ASP A 163 -2.31 1.47 -12.30
CA ASP A 163 -2.19 0.77 -11.02
C ASP A 163 -0.87 1.07 -10.29
N ILE A 164 0.27 1.06 -10.98
CA ILE A 164 1.55 1.46 -10.39
C ILE A 164 1.50 2.90 -9.88
N ILE A 165 0.90 3.82 -10.66
CA ILE A 165 0.71 5.22 -10.24
C ILE A 165 -0.16 5.26 -8.97
N MET A 166 -1.24 4.49 -8.91
CA MET A 166 -2.10 4.38 -7.73
C MET A 166 -1.30 3.99 -6.49
N ILE A 167 -0.49 2.93 -6.56
CA ILE A 167 0.27 2.45 -5.41
C ILE A 167 1.39 3.42 -5.00
N VAL A 168 2.17 3.92 -5.95
CA VAL A 168 3.31 4.81 -5.66
C VAL A 168 2.83 6.14 -5.08
N THR A 169 1.73 6.69 -5.60
CA THR A 169 1.15 7.92 -5.03
C THR A 169 0.51 7.67 -3.66
N GLY A 170 -0.07 6.49 -3.42
CA GLY A 170 -0.48 6.05 -2.08
C GLY A 170 0.69 5.99 -1.08
N LEU A 171 1.87 5.50 -1.51
CA LEU A 171 3.08 5.50 -0.69
C LEU A 171 3.53 6.93 -0.35
N PHE A 172 3.52 7.85 -1.32
CA PHE A 172 3.86 9.25 -1.06
C PHE A 172 2.86 9.94 -0.14
N ALA A 173 1.58 9.55 -0.19
CA ALA A 173 0.59 10.01 0.76
C ALA A 173 0.89 9.49 2.18
N ALA A 174 1.32 8.24 2.33
CA ALA A 174 1.63 7.63 3.64
C ALA A 174 2.81 8.31 4.35
N PHE A 175 3.79 8.81 3.59
CA PHE A 175 4.91 9.62 4.09
C PHE A 175 4.69 11.14 3.92
N GLY A 176 3.47 11.55 3.58
CA GLY A 176 3.11 12.95 3.38
C GLY A 176 3.03 13.68 4.71
N ALA A 177 3.52 14.92 4.75
CA ALA A 177 3.43 15.75 5.95
C ALA A 177 1.97 15.96 6.37
N GLU A 178 1.69 15.81 7.66
CA GLU A 178 0.33 15.95 8.19
C GLU A 178 -0.18 17.39 8.10
N ASP A 179 -1.51 17.51 8.07
CA ASP A 179 -2.21 18.79 7.89
C ASP A 179 -1.79 19.58 6.65
N THR A 180 -1.17 18.92 5.66
CA THR A 180 -0.80 19.54 4.39
C THR A 180 -1.74 19.14 3.25
N PRO A 181 -2.02 20.07 2.32
CA PRO A 181 -2.70 19.73 1.06
C PRO A 181 -1.95 18.70 0.22
N GLN A 182 -0.62 18.57 0.40
CA GLN A 182 0.23 17.67 -0.37
C GLN A 182 -0.10 16.19 -0.12
N LYS A 183 -0.27 15.79 1.15
CA LYS A 183 -0.68 14.43 1.52
C LYS A 183 -2.00 14.03 0.86
N TRP A 184 -3.01 14.88 0.97
CA TRP A 184 -4.34 14.66 0.38
C TRP A 184 -4.34 14.76 -1.14
N GLY A 185 -3.45 15.57 -1.71
CA GLY A 185 -3.22 15.62 -3.16
C GLY A 185 -2.70 14.29 -3.71
N TRP A 186 -1.71 13.68 -3.05
CA TRP A 186 -1.22 12.35 -3.43
C TRP A 186 -2.30 11.28 -3.30
N TYR A 187 -3.06 11.30 -2.20
CA TYR A 187 -4.18 10.40 -2.00
C TYR A 187 -5.25 10.55 -3.09
N ALA A 188 -5.60 11.79 -3.47
CA ALA A 188 -6.55 12.04 -4.54
C ALA A 188 -6.07 11.53 -5.91
N ILE A 189 -4.77 11.69 -6.22
CA ILE A 189 -4.16 11.12 -7.43
C ILE A 189 -4.27 9.59 -7.41
N ALA A 190 -4.01 8.95 -6.27
CA ALA A 190 -4.15 7.50 -6.11
C ALA A 190 -5.60 7.05 -6.37
N CYS A 191 -6.60 7.73 -5.80
CA CYS A 191 -8.01 7.45 -6.04
C CYS A 191 -8.40 7.66 -7.51
N PHE A 192 -7.90 8.71 -8.17
CA PHE A 192 -8.16 8.93 -9.59
C PHE A 192 -7.55 7.82 -10.46
N ALA A 193 -6.31 7.42 -10.18
CA ALA A 193 -5.65 6.32 -10.86
C ALA A 193 -6.42 4.99 -10.67
N TYR A 194 -6.96 4.74 -9.47
CA TYR A 194 -7.86 3.62 -9.22
C TYR A 194 -9.11 3.67 -10.10
N LEU A 195 -9.75 4.84 -10.26
CA LEU A 195 -10.91 4.98 -11.15
C LEU A 195 -10.57 4.69 -12.62
N VAL A 196 -9.35 4.96 -13.06
CA VAL A 196 -8.87 4.57 -14.40
C VAL A 196 -8.77 3.04 -14.51
N VAL A 197 -8.29 2.34 -13.49
CA VAL A 197 -8.28 0.87 -13.44
C VAL A 197 -9.70 0.32 -13.49
N VAL A 198 -10.62 0.87 -12.67
CA VAL A 198 -12.04 0.50 -12.68
C VAL A 198 -12.65 0.69 -14.06
N TRP A 199 -12.37 1.82 -14.72
CA TRP A 199 -12.88 2.11 -16.06
C TRP A 199 -12.41 1.07 -17.08
N HIS A 200 -11.12 0.72 -17.09
CA HIS A 200 -10.61 -0.32 -17.98
C HIS A 200 -11.29 -1.68 -17.74
N LEU A 201 -11.45 -2.11 -16.48
CA LEU A 201 -12.05 -3.41 -16.19
C LEU A 201 -13.57 -3.45 -16.43
N VAL A 202 -14.30 -2.43 -15.99
CA VAL A 202 -15.77 -2.41 -16.03
C VAL A 202 -16.30 -2.10 -17.42
N ILE A 203 -15.66 -1.19 -18.17
CA ILE A 203 -16.14 -0.79 -19.49
C ILE A 203 -15.52 -1.69 -20.56
N HIS A 204 -14.20 -1.73 -20.66
CA HIS A 204 -13.52 -2.50 -21.70
C HIS A 204 -13.49 -3.99 -21.38
N GLY A 205 -13.08 -4.35 -20.17
CA GLY A 205 -12.93 -5.75 -19.75
C GLY A 205 -14.24 -6.52 -19.81
N ARG A 206 -15.32 -5.95 -19.26
CA ARG A 206 -16.64 -6.58 -19.26
C ARG A 206 -17.18 -6.80 -20.66
N ALA A 207 -17.07 -5.80 -21.55
CA ALA A 207 -17.54 -5.92 -22.93
C ALA A 207 -16.79 -7.04 -23.68
N MET A 208 -15.47 -7.09 -23.53
CA MET A 208 -14.64 -8.12 -24.17
C MET A 208 -14.91 -9.53 -23.61
N ALA A 209 -15.01 -9.65 -22.28
CA ALA A 209 -15.30 -10.93 -21.63
C ALA A 209 -16.67 -11.50 -22.04
N MET A 210 -17.69 -10.64 -22.14
CA MET A 210 -19.02 -11.05 -22.63
C MET A 210 -18.98 -11.48 -24.10
N GLY A 211 -18.14 -10.83 -24.92
CA GLY A 211 -17.92 -11.21 -26.32
C GLY A 211 -17.30 -12.61 -26.50
N LYS A 212 -16.54 -13.11 -25.50
CA LYS A 212 -16.01 -14.48 -25.47
C LYS A 212 -17.05 -15.54 -25.10
N GLY A 213 -18.23 -15.13 -24.62
CA GLY A 213 -19.34 -16.00 -24.25
C GLY A 213 -19.84 -15.77 -22.82
N GLY A 214 -21.10 -16.12 -22.57
CA GLY A 214 -21.77 -15.85 -21.29
C GLY A 214 -21.07 -16.45 -20.07
N LYS A 215 -20.45 -17.63 -20.20
CA LYS A 215 -19.71 -18.28 -19.10
C LYS A 215 -18.48 -17.46 -18.69
N VAL A 216 -17.66 -17.04 -19.65
CA VAL A 216 -16.46 -16.21 -19.41
C VAL A 216 -16.86 -14.83 -18.91
N GLY A 217 -17.87 -14.21 -19.52
CA GLY A 217 -18.37 -12.90 -19.11
C GLY A 217 -18.92 -12.89 -17.68
N ASN A 218 -19.69 -13.91 -17.28
CA ASN A 218 -20.20 -14.03 -15.92
C ASN A 218 -19.06 -14.27 -14.91
N PHE A 219 -18.10 -15.13 -15.25
CA PHE A 219 -16.95 -15.36 -14.38
C PHE A 219 -16.10 -14.10 -14.22
N PHE A 220 -15.79 -13.40 -15.31
CA PHE A 220 -15.06 -12.13 -15.28
C PHE A 220 -15.81 -11.08 -14.43
N ALA A 221 -17.12 -10.95 -14.59
CA ALA A 221 -17.92 -10.04 -13.78
C ALA A 221 -17.88 -10.38 -12.29
N ALA A 222 -17.91 -11.68 -11.94
CA ALA A 222 -17.84 -12.13 -10.56
C ALA A 222 -16.46 -11.90 -9.94
N ILE A 223 -15.39 -12.36 -10.58
CA ILE A 223 -14.03 -12.27 -10.03
C ILE A 223 -13.49 -10.83 -10.09
N GLY A 224 -13.76 -10.10 -11.18
CA GLY A 224 -13.42 -8.68 -11.29
C GLY A 224 -14.23 -7.82 -10.31
N GLY A 225 -15.53 -8.10 -10.13
CA GLY A 225 -16.36 -7.43 -9.13
C GLY A 225 -15.85 -7.67 -7.70
N PHE A 226 -15.50 -8.91 -7.37
CA PHE A 226 -14.86 -9.27 -6.10
C PHE A 226 -13.58 -8.47 -5.87
N THR A 227 -12.68 -8.41 -6.87
CA THR A 227 -11.44 -7.63 -6.80
C THR A 227 -11.73 -6.16 -6.54
N LEU A 228 -12.61 -5.52 -7.31
CA LEU A 228 -12.92 -4.10 -7.16
C LEU A 228 -13.57 -3.76 -5.81
N ILE A 229 -14.43 -4.64 -5.28
CA ILE A 229 -15.03 -4.45 -3.95
C ILE A 229 -13.92 -4.44 -2.90
N ILE A 230 -13.06 -5.46 -2.91
CA ILE A 230 -11.94 -5.57 -1.95
C ILE A 230 -10.97 -4.39 -2.11
N TRP A 231 -10.60 -4.04 -3.34
CA TRP A 231 -9.67 -2.95 -3.64
C TRP A 231 -10.20 -1.60 -3.17
N THR A 232 -11.52 -1.39 -3.18
CA THR A 232 -12.13 -0.16 -2.64
C THR A 232 -11.99 -0.07 -1.12
N VAL A 233 -11.86 -1.20 -0.41
CA VAL A 233 -11.65 -1.19 1.06
C VAL A 233 -10.24 -0.71 1.43
N TYR A 234 -9.22 -0.94 0.60
CA TYR A 234 -7.84 -0.49 0.87
C TYR A 234 -7.70 1.03 1.08
N PRO A 235 -8.19 1.91 0.18
CA PRO A 235 -8.12 3.36 0.38
C PRO A 235 -9.02 3.82 1.52
N ILE A 236 -10.13 3.12 1.82
CA ILE A 236 -10.95 3.43 3.00
C ILE A 236 -10.15 3.18 4.29
N ILE A 237 -9.49 2.02 4.40
CA ILE A 237 -8.59 1.72 5.52
C ILE A 237 -7.49 2.77 5.59
N TRP A 238 -6.88 3.13 4.45
CA TRP A 238 -5.82 4.13 4.40
C TRP A 238 -6.31 5.48 4.94
N GLY A 239 -7.49 5.93 4.50
CA GLY A 239 -8.10 7.18 4.95
C GLY A 239 -8.40 7.17 6.46
N ILE A 240 -8.75 6.01 7.02
CA ILE A 240 -9.01 5.86 8.47
C ILE A 240 -7.69 5.78 9.26
N ALA A 241 -6.73 4.98 8.81
CA ALA A 241 -5.44 4.73 9.46
C ALA A 241 -4.47 5.89 9.29
N ASP A 242 -3.86 6.01 8.11
CA ASP A 242 -2.85 7.02 7.83
C ASP A 242 -3.49 8.40 7.71
N GLY A 243 -4.65 8.50 7.07
CA GLY A 243 -5.32 9.78 6.82
C GLY A 243 -5.85 10.45 8.10
N SER A 244 -6.67 9.74 8.87
CA SER A 244 -7.38 10.29 10.03
C SER A 244 -6.86 9.84 11.39
N ARG A 245 -5.93 8.88 11.43
CA ARG A 245 -5.29 8.34 12.66
C ARG A 245 -6.25 7.76 13.68
N ASN A 246 -7.42 7.32 13.23
CA ASN A 246 -8.44 6.71 14.08
C ASN A 246 -8.23 5.19 14.26
N MET A 247 -7.09 4.67 13.82
CA MET A 247 -6.77 3.25 13.89
C MET A 247 -5.33 3.04 14.39
N ASN A 248 -5.15 2.14 15.36
CA ASN A 248 -3.81 1.78 15.83
C ASN A 248 -3.08 0.91 14.79
N VAL A 249 -1.77 0.71 15.00
CA VAL A 249 -0.92 -0.01 14.04
C VAL A 249 -1.33 -1.48 13.88
N ASP A 250 -1.74 -2.15 14.97
CA ASP A 250 -2.20 -3.54 14.90
C ASP A 250 -3.47 -3.71 14.07
N GLN A 251 -4.45 -2.82 14.27
CA GLN A 251 -5.71 -2.82 13.53
C GLN A 251 -5.46 -2.57 12.03
N GLU A 252 -4.49 -1.70 11.69
CA GLU A 252 -4.05 -1.49 10.32
C GLU A 252 -3.45 -2.76 9.70
N ILE A 253 -2.52 -3.39 10.42
CA ILE A 253 -1.90 -4.65 9.99
C ILE A 253 -2.96 -5.72 9.76
N ILE A 254 -3.88 -5.92 10.71
CA ILE A 254 -4.93 -6.95 10.63
C ILE A 254 -5.87 -6.66 9.46
N SER A 255 -6.25 -5.41 9.26
CA SER A 255 -7.17 -5.03 8.17
C SER A 255 -6.54 -5.33 6.81
N TYR A 256 -5.31 -4.89 6.56
CA TYR A 256 -4.62 -5.19 5.31
C TYR A 256 -4.28 -6.68 5.15
N ALA A 257 -3.95 -7.38 6.24
CA ALA A 257 -3.74 -8.83 6.24
C ALA A 257 -4.97 -9.59 5.74
N ILE A 258 -6.16 -9.25 6.24
CA ILE A 258 -7.41 -9.87 5.79
C ILE A 258 -7.64 -9.60 4.31
N LEU A 259 -7.49 -8.35 3.88
CA LEU A 259 -7.67 -8.00 2.48
C LEU A 259 -6.67 -8.71 1.56
N ASP A 260 -5.40 -8.81 1.96
CA ASP A 260 -4.39 -9.47 1.15
C ASP A 260 -4.64 -10.98 1.04
N VAL A 261 -5.10 -11.65 2.09
CA VAL A 261 -5.50 -13.07 2.02
C VAL A 261 -6.68 -13.27 1.05
N LEU A 262 -7.65 -12.35 1.04
CA LEU A 262 -8.76 -12.41 0.09
C LEU A 262 -8.29 -12.12 -1.35
N ALA A 263 -7.49 -11.06 -1.53
CA ALA A 263 -7.10 -10.54 -2.83
C ALA A 263 -5.99 -11.35 -3.52
N LYS A 264 -5.21 -12.16 -2.78
CA LYS A 264 -4.06 -12.89 -3.33
C LYS A 264 -4.31 -14.40 -3.37
N PRO A 265 -4.23 -15.17 -2.27
CA PRO A 265 -4.40 -16.63 -2.34
C PRO A 265 -5.84 -17.04 -2.63
N ILE A 266 -6.86 -16.37 -2.08
CA ILE A 266 -8.26 -16.75 -2.37
C ILE A 266 -8.64 -16.39 -3.80
N PHE A 267 -8.33 -15.17 -4.25
CA PHE A 267 -8.45 -14.77 -5.65
C PHE A 267 -7.71 -15.76 -6.57
N GLY A 268 -6.44 -16.04 -6.28
CA GLY A 268 -5.58 -16.89 -7.11
C GLY A 268 -6.10 -18.32 -7.21
N ALA A 269 -6.53 -18.90 -6.09
CA ALA A 269 -7.16 -20.22 -6.08
C ALA A 269 -8.42 -20.22 -6.94
N TRP A 270 -9.31 -19.23 -6.74
CA TRP A 270 -10.54 -19.13 -7.51
C TRP A 270 -10.29 -18.97 -9.02
N LEU A 271 -9.31 -18.14 -9.39
CA LEU A 271 -8.89 -17.95 -10.78
C LEU A 271 -8.40 -19.26 -11.40
N LEU A 272 -7.41 -19.91 -10.78
CA LEU A 272 -6.77 -21.10 -11.33
C LEU A 272 -7.76 -22.27 -11.45
N PHE A 273 -8.57 -22.55 -10.42
CA PHE A 273 -9.57 -23.62 -10.47
C PHE A 273 -10.61 -23.40 -11.57
N THR A 274 -11.07 -22.17 -11.72
CA THR A 274 -12.09 -21.84 -12.71
C THR A 274 -11.53 -21.83 -14.13
N HIS A 275 -10.33 -21.30 -14.30
CA HIS A 275 -9.61 -21.27 -15.57
C HIS A 275 -9.38 -22.68 -16.14
N MET A 276 -8.96 -23.63 -15.31
CA MET A 276 -8.81 -25.04 -15.72
C MET A 276 -10.11 -25.67 -16.26
N SER A 277 -11.26 -25.14 -15.85
CA SER A 277 -12.59 -25.61 -16.27
C SER A 277 -13.19 -24.81 -17.44
N MET A 278 -12.44 -23.86 -18.01
CA MET A 278 -12.88 -22.97 -19.09
C MET A 278 -11.81 -22.82 -20.18
N PRO A 279 -11.72 -23.76 -21.13
CA PRO A 279 -10.73 -23.70 -22.21
C PRO A 279 -10.75 -22.40 -23.02
N GLU A 280 -11.89 -21.71 -23.09
CA GLU A 280 -12.10 -20.43 -23.78
C GLU A 280 -11.33 -19.26 -23.15
N THR A 281 -10.81 -19.46 -21.93
CA THR A 281 -10.00 -18.47 -21.21
C THR A 281 -8.50 -18.67 -21.44
N ASN A 282 -8.09 -19.73 -22.16
CA ASN A 282 -6.69 -20.01 -22.48
C ASN A 282 -6.08 -18.90 -23.34
N VAL A 283 -4.92 -18.41 -22.90
CA VAL A 283 -4.03 -17.60 -23.70
C VAL A 283 -2.87 -18.51 -24.10
N GLU A 284 -2.83 -18.90 -25.38
CA GLU A 284 -1.77 -19.76 -25.87
C GLU A 284 -0.53 -18.92 -26.19
N LEU A 285 0.54 -19.14 -25.44
CA LEU A 285 1.84 -18.54 -25.72
C LEU A 285 2.55 -19.36 -26.80
N GLY A 286 2.74 -18.75 -27.97
CA GLY A 286 3.46 -19.35 -29.11
C GLY A 286 4.90 -18.84 -29.27
N GLY A 287 5.69 -19.57 -30.04
CA GLY A 287 7.03 -19.15 -30.48
C GLY A 287 8.02 -19.02 -29.33
N PHE A 288 8.73 -17.88 -29.29
CA PHE A 288 9.74 -17.58 -28.27
C PHE A 288 9.25 -17.74 -26.83
N TRP A 289 7.98 -17.38 -26.56
CA TRP A 289 7.43 -17.34 -25.21
C TRP A 289 7.19 -18.72 -24.59
N SER A 290 7.06 -19.76 -25.40
CA SER A 290 6.90 -21.15 -24.92
C SER A 290 8.10 -22.03 -25.21
N GLU A 291 8.74 -21.86 -26.37
CA GLU A 291 9.79 -22.76 -26.87
C GLU A 291 11.18 -22.11 -26.91
N GLY A 292 11.31 -20.82 -26.53
CA GLY A 292 12.54 -20.05 -26.66
C GLY A 292 12.93 -19.76 -28.12
N LEU A 293 14.12 -19.17 -28.32
CA LEU A 293 14.69 -19.05 -29.67
C LEU A 293 15.05 -20.45 -30.14
N LYS A 294 14.29 -21.01 -31.08
CA LYS A 294 14.72 -22.18 -31.84
C LYS A 294 16.02 -21.79 -32.53
N GLY A 295 17.15 -22.34 -32.09
CA GLY A 295 18.45 -22.01 -32.66
C GLY A 295 18.41 -22.19 -34.18
N GLU A 296 18.76 -21.14 -34.93
CA GLU A 296 19.19 -21.26 -36.32
C GLU A 296 20.33 -22.29 -36.35
N GLY A 297 20.03 -23.53 -36.71
CA GLY A 297 21.02 -24.61 -36.68
C GLY A 297 20.50 -26.04 -36.60
N ASN A 298 19.27 -26.26 -36.13
CA ASN A 298 18.65 -27.59 -36.25
C ASN A 298 17.99 -27.74 -37.63
N ILE A 299 18.84 -27.77 -38.66
CA ILE A 299 18.50 -28.40 -39.94
C ILE A 299 18.16 -29.84 -39.60
N ARG A 300 16.91 -30.27 -39.86
CA ARG A 300 16.61 -31.69 -40.01
C ARG A 300 17.31 -32.17 -41.27
N VAL A 301 18.57 -32.61 -41.14
CA VAL A 301 19.22 -33.44 -42.16
C VAL A 301 18.79 -34.87 -41.86
N GLY A 302 17.88 -35.39 -42.67
CA GLY A 302 17.37 -36.74 -42.54
C GLY A 302 15.95 -36.86 -43.09
N ASP A 303 15.77 -36.49 -44.36
CA ASP A 303 14.68 -36.98 -45.22
C ASP A 303 15.24 -37.15 -46.66
N ASP A 304 16.51 -37.57 -46.77
CA ASP A 304 17.04 -38.11 -48.01
C ASP A 304 17.39 -39.59 -47.76
N ASP A 305 16.88 -40.44 -48.66
CA ASP A 305 17.05 -41.89 -48.79
C ASP A 305 16.24 -42.84 -47.89
N GLU A 306 14.99 -43.09 -48.30
CA GLU A 306 14.64 -44.42 -48.80
C GLU A 306 14.00 -44.27 -50.18
N GLY A 307 14.84 -44.38 -51.21
CA GLY A 307 14.42 -44.44 -52.61
C GLY A 307 14.01 -45.84 -53.07
N ALA A 308 13.66 -45.85 -54.36
CA ALA A 308 13.38 -46.96 -55.28
C ALA A 308 11.93 -47.49 -55.33
#